data_AF-A0A7T0BWE1-F1
#
_entry.id   AF-A0A7T0BWE1-F1
#
_cell.length_a   1.000
_cell.length_b   1.000
_cell.length_c   1.000
_cell.angle_alpha   90.00
_cell.angle_beta   90.00
_cell.angle_gamma   90.00
#
_symmetry.space_group_name_H-M   'P 1'
#
loop_
_entity.id
_entity.type
_entity.pdbx_description
1 polymer ?
#
loop_
_entity_poly.entity_id
_entity_poly.type
_entity_poly.pdbx_seq_one_letter_code
_entity_poly.pdbx_strand_id
1 'polypeptide(L)'
;MIFRFLIFIAVCLLMPLGVTAPVVADEHGSVTFLGVALDPETQEADQKLREFIRGQQSLHFETRDQEYGAAIHTLVDWDENEQGPMIARVTPYVYVVAEMLGAELDILATYHSKKTGKFIYHSYLVTRKTTFSENDLDGFVKTLRESPVPSQFIYHNKFSTSSYFLPSLYFARHDIFSVPGSSANDRKFITINARRPEDASGSSSLVRKVKEGQADFAAVWDGTKVKFDQDPDLNFLKLPQGLPNDLLVVTRNSPDELKDGLRETINKLGPQEINIGDFQTWVDFNKTPEARRALASLRWLAKVPPNPVPVKIRKPHADGETIEPRYLEAARQAVRLSGTEFILYDEDFHKQFDVLWTLHQTHDDSLIITSEFIDSELPQQKFHISFKRNDLESLVTRIGSEITNRMHRIRYIWPFDDAAARVLRDVDFNIPEGTRMKGMKITWSDQSSNAYTSDKPFDISVAESGFHSFRLEGDGFPKGADNHYSFDPMGNSAYRVFLVRPNPGGRVLKVATLGMIGLFSLAALFSLKAAFFSRKKDA
;
A
#
# COMPACT_ATOMS: atom_id res chain seq x y z
N MET A 1 -8.48 63.01 -22.86
CA MET A 1 -9.62 63.82 -23.34
C MET A 1 -10.83 62.90 -23.36
N ILE A 2 -11.55 62.76 -22.24
CA ILE A 2 -12.67 63.61 -21.79
C ILE A 2 -13.91 63.37 -22.67
N PHE A 3 -14.94 62.73 -22.09
CA PHE A 3 -16.35 63.16 -22.05
C PHE A 3 -17.15 62.05 -21.34
N ARG A 4 -17.34 62.09 -20.01
CA ARG A 4 -18.39 62.80 -19.26
C ARG A 4 -19.80 62.61 -19.83
N PHE A 5 -20.60 61.79 -19.17
CA PHE A 5 -21.97 62.14 -18.84
C PHE A 5 -22.21 61.86 -17.34
N LEU A 6 -22.86 62.83 -16.72
CA LEU A 6 -23.04 63.09 -15.30
C LEU A 6 -24.55 63.35 -15.20
N ILE A 7 -25.21 62.93 -14.10
CA ILE A 7 -26.17 63.73 -13.29
C ILE A 7 -27.19 62.86 -12.52
N PHE A 8 -27.04 62.93 -11.19
CA PHE A 8 -28.05 63.05 -10.10
C PHE A 8 -29.07 61.91 -9.90
N ILE A 9 -29.44 61.49 -8.68
CA ILE A 9 -29.85 62.30 -7.51
C ILE A 9 -29.47 61.58 -6.20
N ALA A 10 -28.97 62.37 -5.24
CA ALA A 10 -28.85 62.05 -3.82
C ALA A 10 -30.02 62.70 -3.04
N VAL A 11 -30.70 61.97 -2.15
CA VAL A 11 -31.27 62.34 -0.82
C VAL A 11 -31.73 61.00 -0.20
N CYS A 12 -31.22 60.48 0.91
CA CYS A 12 -31.62 60.82 2.28
C CYS A 12 -30.62 60.25 3.31
N LEU A 13 -30.13 61.15 4.18
CA LEU A 13 -29.61 60.86 5.51
C LEU A 13 -30.65 60.10 6.36
N LEU A 14 -30.20 59.15 7.18
CA LEU A 14 -30.30 59.16 8.65
C LEU A 14 -29.65 57.90 9.25
N MET A 15 -28.79 58.10 10.25
CA MET A 15 -27.96 57.11 10.94
C MET A 15 -28.78 56.04 11.72
N PRO A 16 -28.14 54.93 12.16
CA PRO A 16 -27.40 54.99 13.42
C PRO A 16 -25.94 54.52 13.29
N LEU A 17 -25.05 55.28 13.94
CA LEU A 17 -23.73 54.85 14.37
C LEU A 17 -23.88 53.67 15.34
N GLY A 18 -24.00 52.47 14.78
CA GLY A 18 -23.71 51.25 15.50
C GLY A 18 -22.21 51.15 15.65
N VAL A 19 -21.70 51.39 16.85
CA VAL A 19 -20.36 50.94 17.25
C VAL A 19 -20.38 49.42 17.11
N THR A 20 -20.00 48.91 15.94
CA THR A 20 -19.55 47.54 15.81
C THR A 20 -18.26 47.49 16.60
N ALA A 21 -18.34 47.05 17.86
CA ALA A 21 -17.20 46.45 18.50
C ALA A 21 -16.57 45.48 17.48
N PRO A 22 -15.23 45.46 17.32
CA PRO A 22 -14.63 44.40 16.56
C PRO A 22 -15.11 43.11 17.23
N VAL A 23 -15.93 42.34 16.52
CA VAL A 23 -16.01 40.91 16.78
C VAL A 23 -14.59 40.47 16.54
N VAL A 24 -13.86 40.31 17.64
CA VAL A 24 -12.63 39.54 17.66
C VAL A 24 -13.11 38.17 17.20
N ALA A 25 -12.98 37.92 15.90
CA ALA A 25 -13.06 36.58 15.37
C ALA A 25 -12.04 35.80 16.20
N ASP A 26 -12.52 34.77 16.88
CA ASP A 26 -11.69 33.80 17.59
C ASP A 26 -10.77 33.19 16.50
N GLU A 27 -9.58 33.78 16.33
CA GLU A 27 -8.75 33.64 15.13
C GLU A 27 -8.03 32.27 15.04
N HIS A 28 -8.36 31.37 15.97
CA HIS A 28 -7.94 29.97 15.92
C HIS A 28 -9.18 29.10 15.69
N GLY A 29 -9.42 28.77 14.41
CA GLY A 29 -10.47 27.82 14.02
C GLY A 29 -10.40 26.51 14.82
N SER A 30 -11.54 25.84 14.97
CA SER A 30 -11.61 24.55 15.67
C SER A 30 -10.63 23.54 15.06
N VAL A 31 -9.83 22.90 15.91
CA VAL A 31 -8.91 21.82 15.52
C VAL A 31 -9.58 20.48 15.82
N THR A 32 -9.55 19.54 14.89
CA THR A 32 -10.03 18.17 15.19
C THR A 32 -8.94 17.39 15.93
N PHE A 33 -9.31 16.68 17.00
CA PHE A 33 -8.45 15.72 17.68
C PHE A 33 -8.97 14.30 17.47
N LEU A 34 -8.21 13.47 16.74
CA LEU A 34 -8.54 12.07 16.46
C LEU A 34 -7.77 11.12 17.38
N GLY A 35 -8.48 10.38 18.24
CA GLY A 35 -7.94 9.30 19.07
C GLY A 35 -8.21 7.92 18.46
N VAL A 36 -7.23 7.03 18.50
CA VAL A 36 -7.30 5.69 17.86
C VAL A 36 -7.15 4.54 18.86
N ALA A 37 -8.04 3.54 18.77
CA ALA A 37 -7.95 2.27 19.51
C ALA A 37 -7.96 2.45 21.04
N LEU A 38 -9.10 2.94 21.51
CA LEU A 38 -9.21 3.62 22.79
C LEU A 38 -9.70 2.67 23.89
N ASP A 39 -8.78 1.96 24.51
CA ASP A 39 -9.04 1.47 25.86
C ASP A 39 -9.19 2.67 26.84
N PRO A 40 -9.85 2.50 27.99
CA PRO A 40 -10.13 3.61 28.90
C PRO A 40 -8.90 4.41 29.36
N GLU A 41 -7.75 3.76 29.56
CA GLU A 41 -6.52 4.46 29.98
C GLU A 41 -6.02 5.39 28.86
N THR A 42 -6.10 4.92 27.62
CA THR A 42 -5.71 5.70 26.45
C THR A 42 -6.65 6.90 26.21
N GLN A 43 -7.96 6.76 26.43
CA GLN A 43 -8.92 7.88 26.37
C GLN A 43 -8.59 8.97 27.37
N GLU A 44 -8.29 8.59 28.61
CA GLU A 44 -7.94 9.53 29.67
C GLU A 44 -6.59 10.22 29.37
N ALA A 45 -5.60 9.50 28.84
CA ALA A 45 -4.34 10.09 28.39
C ALA A 45 -4.54 11.12 27.26
N ASP A 46 -5.38 10.80 26.27
CA ASP A 46 -5.72 11.72 25.18
C ASP A 46 -6.47 12.96 25.70
N GLN A 47 -7.39 12.79 26.66
CA GLN A 47 -8.05 13.91 27.32
C GLN A 47 -7.05 14.83 28.05
N LYS A 48 -6.12 14.26 28.84
CA LYS A 48 -5.09 15.02 29.54
C LYS A 48 -4.18 15.79 28.58
N LEU A 49 -3.83 15.18 27.45
CA LEU A 49 -3.02 15.84 26.43
C LEU A 49 -3.77 17.04 25.84
N ARG A 50 -5.05 16.89 25.50
CA ARG A 50 -5.88 17.99 24.99
C ARG A 50 -6.04 19.11 26.01
N GLU A 51 -6.28 18.77 27.28
CA GLU A 51 -6.39 19.76 28.37
C GLU A 51 -5.08 20.54 28.55
N PHE A 52 -3.94 19.86 28.53
CA PHE A 52 -2.64 20.50 28.61
C PHE A 52 -2.40 21.44 27.43
N ILE A 53 -2.66 20.98 26.20
CA ILE A 53 -2.50 21.81 24.99
C ILE A 53 -3.41 23.04 25.06
N ARG A 54 -4.68 22.87 25.44
CA ARG A 54 -5.65 23.97 25.60
C ARG A 54 -5.22 24.99 26.66
N GLY A 55 -4.53 24.54 27.72
CA GLY A 55 -4.00 25.42 28.75
C GLY A 55 -2.82 26.28 28.27
N GLN A 56 -2.09 25.85 27.24
CA GLN A 56 -0.92 26.55 26.68
C GLN A 56 -1.25 27.34 25.41
N GLN A 57 -2.21 26.86 24.64
CA GLN A 57 -2.69 27.47 23.41
C GLN A 57 -4.21 27.52 23.47
N SER A 58 -4.81 28.64 23.12
CA SER A 58 -6.27 28.82 23.11
C SER A 58 -6.94 28.04 21.96
N LEU A 59 -6.72 26.72 21.86
CA LEU A 59 -7.28 25.84 20.86
C LEU A 59 -8.60 25.22 21.34
N HIS A 60 -9.59 25.22 20.46
CA HIS A 60 -10.81 24.44 20.63
C HIS A 60 -10.69 23.09 19.91
N PHE A 61 -11.00 22.00 20.61
CA PHE A 61 -10.88 20.65 20.05
C PHE A 61 -12.25 20.02 19.79
N GLU A 62 -12.54 19.69 18.53
CA GLU A 62 -13.59 18.71 18.19
C GLU A 62 -12.98 17.31 18.34
N THR A 63 -13.59 16.45 19.16
CA THR A 63 -13.01 15.13 19.46
C THR A 63 -13.64 14.03 18.62
N ARG A 64 -12.81 13.17 18.02
CA ARG A 64 -13.25 11.98 17.29
C ARG A 64 -12.48 10.77 17.79
N ASP A 65 -13.21 9.77 18.25
CA ASP A 65 -12.67 8.55 18.82
C ASP A 65 -13.02 7.38 17.89
N GLN A 66 -12.01 6.71 17.33
CA GLN A 66 -12.21 5.76 16.25
C GLN A 66 -11.39 4.47 16.42
N GLU A 67 -11.95 3.38 15.89
CA GLU A 67 -11.20 2.14 15.69
C GLU A 67 -10.24 2.26 14.50
N TYR A 68 -9.24 1.37 14.46
CA TYR A 68 -8.13 1.41 13.50
C TYR A 68 -8.52 1.67 12.04
N GLY A 69 -9.47 0.90 11.50
CA GLY A 69 -9.87 1.02 10.09
C GLY A 69 -10.56 2.35 9.80
N ALA A 70 -11.48 2.79 10.66
CA ALA A 70 -12.16 4.08 10.54
C ALA A 70 -11.17 5.25 10.64
N ALA A 71 -10.17 5.13 11.52
CA ALA A 71 -9.11 6.13 11.65
C ALA A 71 -8.26 6.23 10.38
N ILE A 72 -7.90 5.10 9.76
CA ILE A 72 -7.17 5.11 8.47
C ILE A 72 -7.96 5.86 7.41
N HIS A 73 -9.25 5.56 7.23
CA HIS A 73 -10.08 6.27 6.24
C HIS A 73 -10.20 7.74 6.55
N THR A 74 -10.46 8.10 7.80
CA THR A 74 -10.53 9.51 8.23
C THR A 74 -9.23 10.25 7.93
N LEU A 75 -8.07 9.64 8.14
CA LEU A 75 -6.76 10.26 7.87
C LEU A 75 -6.47 10.40 6.37
N VAL A 76 -6.88 9.42 5.56
CA VAL A 76 -6.64 9.41 4.11
C VAL A 76 -7.57 10.38 3.38
N ASP A 77 -8.84 10.43 3.80
CA ASP A 77 -9.88 11.21 3.14
C ASP A 77 -10.02 12.63 3.74
N TRP A 78 -9.15 13.04 4.68
CA TRP A 78 -9.23 14.34 5.34
C TRP A 78 -8.92 15.49 4.38
N ASP A 79 -9.89 16.37 4.14
CA ASP A 79 -9.65 17.63 3.44
C ASP A 79 -9.50 18.79 4.45
N GLU A 80 -8.27 19.23 4.66
CA GLU A 80 -7.95 20.33 5.57
C GLU A 80 -8.55 21.67 5.12
N ASN A 81 -8.80 21.88 3.83
CA ASN A 81 -9.43 23.11 3.34
C ASN A 81 -10.91 23.19 3.69
N GLU A 82 -11.58 22.03 3.77
CA GLU A 82 -13.01 21.93 4.09
C GLU A 82 -13.25 21.75 5.60
N GLN A 83 -12.39 20.97 6.26
CA GLN A 83 -12.61 20.51 7.64
C GLN A 83 -11.68 21.16 8.66
N GLY A 84 -10.68 21.91 8.21
CA GLY A 84 -9.67 22.53 9.07
C GLY A 84 -8.57 21.55 9.52
N PRO A 85 -7.62 22.03 10.35
CA PRO A 85 -6.49 21.25 10.80
C PRO A 85 -6.91 20.10 11.72
N MET A 86 -6.20 18.99 11.62
CA MET A 86 -6.41 17.82 12.48
C MET A 86 -5.11 17.40 13.16
N ILE A 87 -5.21 17.12 14.45
CA ILE A 87 -4.20 16.44 15.25
C ILE A 87 -4.72 15.02 15.53
N ALA A 88 -3.86 14.01 15.44
CA ALA A 88 -4.25 12.64 15.72
C ALA A 88 -3.21 11.92 16.57
N ARG A 89 -3.65 11.14 17.57
CA ARG A 89 -2.83 10.08 18.15
C ARG A 89 -3.11 8.80 17.40
N VAL A 90 -2.08 8.28 16.73
CA VAL A 90 -2.19 7.10 15.88
C VAL A 90 -1.20 6.02 16.31
N THR A 91 -1.63 4.76 16.21
CA THR A 91 -0.70 3.63 16.33
C THR A 91 0.23 3.59 15.11
N PRO A 92 1.42 2.98 15.20
CA PRO A 92 2.36 2.93 14.07
C PRO A 92 1.78 2.28 12.82
N TYR A 93 0.93 1.25 12.97
CA TYR A 93 0.21 0.64 11.85
C TYR A 93 -0.69 1.66 11.14
N VAL A 94 -1.56 2.35 11.88
CA VAL A 94 -2.50 3.32 11.30
C VAL A 94 -1.75 4.42 10.56
N TYR A 95 -0.66 4.93 11.14
CA TYR A 95 0.18 5.92 10.47
C TYR A 95 0.76 5.40 9.16
N VAL A 96 1.44 4.25 9.17
CA VAL A 96 2.12 3.71 7.98
C VAL A 96 1.10 3.38 6.89
N VAL A 97 -0.04 2.80 7.26
CA VAL A 97 -1.09 2.49 6.30
C VAL A 97 -1.72 3.74 5.71
N ALA A 98 -2.07 4.73 6.53
CA ALA A 98 -2.61 6.00 6.04
C ALA A 98 -1.61 6.72 5.12
N GLU A 99 -0.33 6.76 5.49
CA GLU A 99 0.73 7.34 4.65
C GLU A 99 0.87 6.61 3.31
N MET A 100 0.85 5.28 3.31
CA MET A 100 0.93 4.48 2.09
C MET A 100 -0.27 4.67 1.17
N LEU A 101 -1.43 5.04 1.73
CA LEU A 101 -2.64 5.37 1.00
C LEU A 101 -2.73 6.84 0.58
N GLY A 102 -1.79 7.69 1.03
CA GLY A 102 -1.66 9.08 0.60
C GLY A 102 -2.00 10.14 1.64
N ALA A 103 -2.24 9.77 2.89
CA ALA A 103 -2.46 10.74 3.95
C ALA A 103 -1.24 11.66 4.11
N GLU A 104 -1.46 12.98 4.03
CA GLU A 104 -0.42 13.98 4.18
C GLU A 104 -0.29 14.40 5.65
N LEU A 105 0.60 13.72 6.37
CA LEU A 105 0.78 13.91 7.81
C LEU A 105 2.21 14.30 8.15
N ASP A 106 2.34 15.20 9.13
CA ASP A 106 3.59 15.55 9.81
C ASP A 106 3.60 14.96 11.22
N ILE A 107 4.71 14.33 11.61
CA ILE A 107 4.87 13.76 12.95
C ILE A 107 5.38 14.84 13.89
N LEU A 108 4.63 15.10 14.95
CA LEU A 108 5.01 16.05 15.99
C LEU A 108 5.78 15.36 17.11
N ALA A 109 5.25 14.26 17.63
CA ALA A 109 5.78 13.64 18.84
C ALA A 109 5.53 12.14 18.91
N THR A 110 6.23 11.49 19.83
CA THR A 110 5.96 10.13 20.28
C THR A 110 6.01 10.09 21.80
N TYR A 111 5.25 9.20 22.43
CA TYR A 111 5.22 9.14 23.89
C TYR A 111 6.39 8.33 24.45
N HIS A 112 6.85 8.71 25.64
CA HIS A 112 7.76 7.93 26.47
C HIS A 112 6.96 6.91 27.28
N SER A 113 7.22 5.62 27.08
CA SER A 113 6.49 4.54 27.75
C SER A 113 6.92 4.43 29.21
N LYS A 114 5.94 4.41 30.11
CA LYS A 114 6.14 4.18 31.55
C LYS A 114 6.60 2.76 31.83
N LYS A 115 6.08 1.78 31.09
CA LYS A 115 6.37 0.34 31.27
C LYS A 115 7.76 -0.03 30.75
N THR A 116 8.21 0.57 29.66
CA THR A 116 9.51 0.20 29.05
C THR A 116 10.62 1.23 29.31
N GLY A 117 10.27 2.47 29.68
CA GLY A 117 11.22 3.57 29.80
C GLY A 117 11.85 3.94 28.46
N LYS A 118 11.13 3.73 27.35
CA LYS A 118 11.63 3.91 25.97
C LYS A 118 10.56 4.54 25.07
N PHE A 119 11.01 5.05 23.93
CA PHE A 119 10.17 5.55 22.82
C PHE A 119 9.83 4.47 21.77
N ILE A 120 10.24 3.25 22.05
CA ILE A 120 10.01 2.08 21.19
C ILE A 120 9.49 0.94 22.05
N TYR A 121 8.73 0.06 21.42
CA TYR A 121 8.31 -1.21 21.97
C TYR A 121 8.56 -2.34 20.97
N HIS A 122 8.38 -3.58 21.42
CA HIS A 122 8.51 -4.77 20.58
C HIS A 122 7.25 -5.63 20.65
N SER A 123 7.05 -6.40 19.59
CA SER A 123 6.11 -7.51 19.58
C SER A 123 6.82 -8.80 20.01
N TYR A 124 6.11 -9.66 20.71
CA TYR A 124 6.55 -10.98 21.16
C TYR A 124 5.54 -12.02 20.75
N LEU A 125 6.04 -13.17 20.34
CA LEU A 125 5.26 -14.40 20.29
C LEU A 125 5.29 -15.02 21.68
N VAL A 126 4.14 -15.08 22.34
CA VAL A 126 3.99 -15.81 23.60
C VAL A 126 3.60 -17.25 23.30
N THR A 127 4.33 -18.19 23.89
CA THR A 127 4.15 -19.64 23.68
C THR A 127 4.19 -20.37 25.04
N ARG A 128 3.71 -21.62 25.09
CA ARG A 128 3.94 -22.49 26.25
C ARG A 128 5.28 -23.20 26.11
N LYS A 129 6.08 -23.24 27.19
CA LYS A 129 7.36 -23.97 27.24
C LYS A 129 7.23 -25.46 26.96
N THR A 130 6.10 -26.04 27.34
CA THR A 130 5.80 -27.46 27.09
C THR A 130 5.57 -27.78 25.62
N THR A 131 5.17 -26.79 24.82
CA THR A 131 4.97 -26.93 23.36
C THR A 131 6.19 -26.43 22.59
N PHE A 132 6.78 -25.32 23.00
CA PHE A 132 7.95 -24.68 22.38
C PHE A 132 9.05 -24.55 23.43
N SER A 133 9.92 -25.57 23.53
CA SER A 133 10.97 -25.65 24.56
C SER A 133 12.13 -24.68 24.32
N GLU A 134 12.49 -24.45 23.06
CA GLU A 134 13.49 -23.49 22.65
C GLU A 134 12.94 -22.05 22.82
N ASN A 135 13.74 -21.16 23.42
CA ASN A 135 13.35 -19.78 23.75
C ASN A 135 13.93 -18.77 22.74
N ASP A 136 13.92 -19.12 21.47
CA ASP A 136 14.32 -18.27 20.35
C ASP A 136 13.43 -18.51 19.12
N LEU A 137 13.58 -17.63 18.13
CA LEU A 137 12.75 -17.66 16.92
C LEU A 137 13.09 -18.81 15.97
N ASP A 138 14.33 -19.28 15.96
CA ASP A 138 14.76 -20.38 15.08
C ASP A 138 14.16 -21.69 15.57
N GLY A 139 14.22 -21.94 16.88
CA GLY A 139 13.57 -23.06 17.54
C GLY A 139 12.06 -23.04 17.40
N PHE A 140 11.45 -21.86 17.43
CA PHE A 140 10.03 -21.69 17.13
C PHE A 140 9.68 -22.11 15.70
N VAL A 141 10.39 -21.62 14.69
CA VAL A 141 10.17 -21.97 13.28
C VAL A 141 10.39 -23.46 13.06
N LYS A 142 11.44 -24.03 13.67
CA LYS A 142 11.72 -25.47 13.62
C LYS A 142 10.58 -26.28 14.22
N THR A 143 10.08 -25.91 15.41
CA THR A 143 8.96 -26.58 16.07
C THR A 143 7.70 -26.54 15.21
N LEU A 144 7.37 -25.39 14.61
CA LEU A 144 6.22 -25.29 13.71
C LEU A 144 6.36 -26.19 12.48
N ARG A 145 7.57 -26.32 11.92
CA ARG A 145 7.86 -27.15 10.75
C ARG A 145 7.78 -28.64 11.06
N GLU A 146 8.23 -29.05 12.24
CA GLU A 146 8.21 -30.44 12.69
C GLU A 146 6.83 -30.87 13.23
N SER A 147 5.94 -29.92 13.53
CA SER A 147 4.62 -30.20 14.05
C SER A 147 3.74 -30.94 13.03
N PRO A 148 3.15 -32.11 13.38
CA PRO A 148 2.27 -32.85 12.48
C PRO A 148 0.89 -32.19 12.31
N VAL A 149 0.53 -31.25 13.19
CA VAL A 149 -0.73 -30.52 13.17
C VAL A 149 -0.45 -29.02 13.12
N PRO A 150 -1.15 -28.25 12.27
CA PRO A 150 -1.00 -26.80 12.23
C PRO A 150 -1.28 -26.16 13.59
N SER A 151 -0.29 -25.44 14.12
CA SER A 151 -0.40 -24.76 15.40
C SER A 151 -1.40 -23.60 15.33
N GLN A 152 -2.10 -23.38 16.45
CA GLN A 152 -3.11 -22.34 16.61
C GLN A 152 -2.47 -21.01 17.01
N PHE A 153 -2.51 -20.04 16.11
CA PHE A 153 -2.13 -18.66 16.36
C PHE A 153 -3.36 -17.81 16.67
N ILE A 154 -3.32 -17.05 17.77
CA ILE A 154 -4.40 -16.12 18.13
C ILE A 154 -3.93 -14.66 18.20
N TYR A 155 -4.81 -13.76 17.77
CA TYR A 155 -4.61 -12.30 17.78
C TYR A 155 -5.89 -11.58 18.23
N HIS A 156 -5.77 -10.33 18.68
CA HIS A 156 -6.94 -9.58 19.18
C HIS A 156 -7.56 -8.64 18.12
N ASN A 157 -6.78 -8.11 17.19
CA ASN A 157 -7.27 -7.25 16.11
C ASN A 157 -6.34 -7.35 14.88
N LYS A 158 -6.90 -7.49 13.67
CA LYS A 158 -6.13 -7.58 12.42
C LYS A 158 -5.36 -6.30 12.08
N PHE A 159 -5.79 -5.16 12.61
CA PHE A 159 -5.14 -3.86 12.44
C PHE A 159 -4.20 -3.51 13.60
N SER A 160 -3.97 -4.42 14.54
CA SER A 160 -3.00 -4.22 15.61
C SER A 160 -1.57 -4.36 15.09
N THR A 161 -0.75 -3.34 15.32
CA THR A 161 0.67 -3.33 14.93
C THR A 161 1.42 -4.55 15.49
N SER A 162 1.29 -4.80 16.80
CA SER A 162 2.00 -5.89 17.47
C SER A 162 1.30 -7.24 17.39
N SER A 163 -0.03 -7.26 17.41
CA SER A 163 -0.78 -8.52 17.51
C SER A 163 -1.03 -9.19 16.17
N TYR A 164 -0.96 -8.46 15.05
CA TYR A 164 -1.24 -9.05 13.74
C TYR A 164 -0.32 -8.55 12.63
N PHE A 165 -0.17 -7.22 12.46
CA PHE A 165 0.58 -6.67 11.32
C PHE A 165 2.06 -7.08 11.30
N LEU A 166 2.80 -6.87 12.38
CA LEU A 166 4.21 -7.28 12.43
C LEU A 166 4.37 -8.82 12.41
N PRO A 167 3.55 -9.60 13.13
CA PRO A 167 3.53 -11.05 12.98
C PRO A 167 3.26 -11.53 11.55
N SER A 168 2.34 -10.92 10.79
CA SER A 168 2.05 -11.34 9.40
C SER A 168 3.24 -11.10 8.49
N LEU A 169 3.92 -9.96 8.65
CA LEU A 169 5.15 -9.66 7.91
C LEU A 169 6.29 -10.63 8.27
N TYR A 170 6.40 -11.04 9.54
CA TYR A 170 7.36 -12.05 9.95
C TYR A 170 7.00 -13.43 9.35
N PHE A 171 5.76 -13.88 9.49
CA PHE A 171 5.31 -15.16 8.97
C PHE A 171 5.48 -15.30 7.46
N ALA A 172 5.11 -14.27 6.69
CA ALA A 172 5.29 -14.28 5.24
C ALA A 172 6.77 -14.45 4.82
N ARG A 173 7.73 -13.89 5.58
CA ARG A 173 9.17 -14.02 5.28
C ARG A 173 9.76 -15.37 5.64
N HIS A 174 9.10 -16.12 6.50
CA HIS A 174 9.54 -17.42 6.98
C HIS A 174 8.70 -18.57 6.37
N ASP A 175 7.96 -18.29 5.29
CA ASP A 175 7.03 -19.22 4.65
C ASP A 175 6.08 -19.85 5.68
N ILE A 176 5.47 -19.03 6.54
CA ILE A 176 4.44 -19.45 7.49
C ILE A 176 3.11 -18.86 7.02
N PHE A 177 2.13 -19.71 6.73
CA PHE A 177 0.81 -19.29 6.25
C PHE A 177 -0.31 -19.88 7.08
N SER A 178 -1.35 -19.07 7.30
CA SER A 178 -2.63 -19.51 7.85
C SER A 178 -3.43 -20.20 6.75
N VAL A 179 -3.72 -21.50 6.92
CA VAL A 179 -4.57 -22.22 5.96
C VAL A 179 -5.66 -22.99 6.70
N PRO A 180 -6.93 -22.57 6.55
CA PRO A 180 -8.03 -23.25 7.23
C PRO A 180 -8.13 -24.73 6.82
N GLY A 181 -8.17 -25.61 7.82
CA GLY A 181 -8.73 -26.95 7.68
C GLY A 181 -7.94 -27.96 6.83
N SER A 182 -6.63 -27.84 6.66
CA SER A 182 -5.86 -28.82 5.86
C SER A 182 -4.70 -29.49 6.59
N SER A 183 -4.64 -30.82 6.50
CA SER A 183 -3.41 -31.60 6.44
C SER A 183 -3.00 -31.69 4.97
N ALA A 184 -1.90 -31.05 4.56
CA ALA A 184 -1.45 -31.11 3.16
C ALA A 184 0.05 -31.40 3.10
N ASN A 185 0.37 -32.67 2.84
CA ASN A 185 1.73 -33.22 2.75
C ASN A 185 2.56 -32.68 1.57
N ASP A 186 1.96 -31.92 0.65
CA ASP A 186 2.62 -31.42 -0.58
C ASP A 186 3.05 -29.94 -0.52
N ARG A 187 2.86 -29.26 0.61
CA ARG A 187 3.25 -27.85 0.79
C ARG A 187 4.67 -27.76 1.32
N LYS A 188 5.46 -26.84 0.76
CA LYS A 188 6.83 -26.56 1.24
C LYS A 188 6.91 -25.50 2.32
N PHE A 189 5.77 -24.88 2.66
CA PHE A 189 5.65 -23.86 3.69
C PHE A 189 5.05 -24.43 4.97
N ILE A 190 5.28 -23.72 6.07
CA ILE A 190 4.75 -24.03 7.40
C ILE A 190 3.28 -23.60 7.47
N THR A 191 2.40 -24.49 7.91
CA THR A 191 0.97 -24.19 8.05
C THR A 191 0.62 -23.91 9.51
N ILE A 192 -0.11 -22.83 9.75
CA ILE A 192 -0.73 -22.47 11.03
C ILE A 192 -2.23 -22.28 10.85
N ASN A 193 -2.95 -22.14 11.96
CA ASN A 193 -4.35 -21.69 11.98
C ASN A 193 -4.43 -20.36 12.73
N ALA A 194 -4.53 -19.25 12.00
CA ALA A 194 -4.71 -17.93 12.58
C ALA A 194 -6.20 -17.66 12.83
N ARG A 195 -6.55 -17.19 14.03
CA ARG A 195 -7.92 -16.74 14.34
C ARG A 195 -7.97 -15.64 15.39
N ARG A 196 -8.99 -14.79 15.30
CA ARG A 196 -9.37 -13.88 16.38
C ARG A 196 -10.38 -14.58 17.31
N PRO A 197 -10.09 -14.80 18.60
CA PRO A 197 -11.08 -15.30 19.54
C PRO A 197 -12.20 -14.27 19.76
N GLU A 198 -13.46 -14.71 19.87
CA GLU A 198 -14.63 -13.84 20.07
C GLU A 198 -14.56 -13.06 21.39
N ASP A 199 -14.01 -13.68 22.43
CA ASP A 199 -13.86 -13.14 23.79
C ASP A 199 -12.50 -12.46 24.03
N ALA A 200 -11.72 -12.21 22.97
CA ALA A 200 -10.43 -11.53 23.09
C ALA A 200 -10.64 -10.02 23.31
N SER A 201 -10.67 -9.59 24.57
CA SER A 201 -10.75 -8.17 24.96
C SER A 201 -9.41 -7.43 24.89
N GLY A 202 -8.28 -8.13 24.74
CA GLY A 202 -6.97 -7.51 24.54
C GLY A 202 -5.80 -8.48 24.65
N SER A 203 -4.57 -7.97 24.63
CA SER A 203 -3.37 -8.82 24.66
C SER A 203 -3.27 -9.72 25.89
N SER A 204 -3.76 -9.29 27.06
CA SER A 204 -3.69 -10.12 28.29
C SER A 204 -4.62 -11.33 28.24
N SER A 205 -5.78 -11.26 27.56
CA SER A 205 -6.65 -12.42 27.39
C SER A 205 -6.02 -13.45 26.45
N LEU A 206 -5.25 -13.01 25.45
CA LEU A 206 -4.51 -13.92 24.57
C LEU A 206 -3.47 -14.75 25.36
N VAL A 207 -2.71 -14.12 26.25
CA VAL A 207 -1.72 -14.83 27.09
C VAL A 207 -2.38 -15.92 27.93
N ARG A 208 -3.53 -15.62 28.56
CA ARG A 208 -4.27 -16.59 29.36
C ARG A 208 -4.73 -17.78 28.52
N LYS A 209 -5.24 -17.54 27.31
CA LYS A 209 -5.65 -18.60 26.38
C LYS A 209 -4.49 -19.50 25.96
N VAL A 210 -3.30 -18.92 25.72
CA VAL A 210 -2.09 -19.71 25.44
C VAL A 210 -1.71 -20.55 26.66
N LYS A 211 -1.68 -19.95 27.86
CA LYS A 211 -1.37 -20.65 29.11
C LYS A 211 -2.32 -21.83 29.38
N GLU A 212 -3.62 -21.61 29.17
CA GLU A 212 -4.68 -22.61 29.35
C GLU A 212 -4.70 -23.67 28.23
N GLY A 213 -3.89 -23.52 27.18
CA GLY A 213 -3.83 -24.46 26.06
C GLY A 213 -4.99 -24.36 25.06
N GLN A 214 -5.71 -23.25 25.06
CA GLN A 214 -6.76 -22.95 24.06
C GLN A 214 -6.17 -22.46 22.72
N ALA A 215 -4.88 -22.13 22.71
CA ALA A 215 -4.08 -21.81 21.54
C ALA A 215 -2.61 -22.20 21.81
N ASP A 216 -1.83 -22.35 20.75
CA ASP A 216 -0.42 -22.74 20.87
C ASP A 216 0.48 -21.53 21.07
N PHE A 217 0.15 -20.41 20.40
CA PHE A 217 0.85 -19.14 20.57
C PHE A 217 0.00 -17.93 20.20
N ALA A 218 0.42 -16.76 20.67
CA ALA A 218 -0.22 -15.48 20.38
C ALA A 218 0.83 -14.38 20.20
N ALA A 219 0.45 -13.24 19.63
CA ALA A 219 1.31 -12.08 19.53
C ALA A 219 0.87 -10.97 20.49
N VAL A 220 1.80 -10.47 21.30
CA VAL A 220 1.57 -9.45 22.33
C VAL A 220 2.69 -8.40 22.33
N TRP A 221 2.47 -7.27 22.97
CA TRP A 221 3.48 -6.20 23.09
C TRP A 221 4.19 -6.20 24.45
N ASP A 222 5.29 -5.45 24.56
CA ASP A 222 6.12 -5.30 25.77
C ASP A 222 5.30 -5.12 27.06
N GLY A 223 4.33 -4.21 27.06
CA GLY A 223 3.53 -3.92 28.24
C GLY A 223 2.64 -5.08 28.71
N THR A 224 2.33 -6.03 27.83
CA THR A 224 1.68 -7.28 28.23
C THR A 224 2.72 -8.29 28.72
N LYS A 225 3.85 -8.42 28.03
CA LYS A 225 4.95 -9.32 28.45
C LYS A 225 5.37 -9.05 29.89
N VAL A 226 5.55 -7.78 30.29
CA VAL A 226 5.94 -7.41 31.66
C VAL A 226 4.97 -7.94 32.73
N LYS A 227 3.67 -8.06 32.43
CA LYS A 227 2.67 -8.57 33.37
C LYS A 227 2.77 -10.08 33.63
N PHE A 228 3.43 -10.81 32.73
CA PHE A 228 3.46 -12.28 32.72
C PHE A 228 4.89 -12.84 32.63
N ASP A 229 5.93 -12.01 32.71
CA ASP A 229 7.30 -12.46 32.43
C ASP A 229 7.90 -13.38 33.50
N GLN A 230 7.32 -13.39 34.69
CA GLN A 230 7.65 -14.31 35.78
C GLN A 230 6.87 -15.62 35.69
N ASP A 231 6.00 -15.80 34.70
CA ASP A 231 5.24 -17.03 34.54
C ASP A 231 6.17 -18.18 34.12
N PRO A 232 6.32 -19.24 34.95
CA PRO A 232 7.27 -20.29 34.68
C PRO A 232 6.91 -21.12 33.45
N ASP A 233 5.66 -21.08 32.98
CA ASP A 233 5.14 -21.93 31.91
C ASP A 233 5.23 -21.28 30.51
N LEU A 234 5.57 -19.99 30.44
CA LEU A 234 5.51 -19.20 29.22
C LEU A 234 6.89 -18.79 28.70
N ASN A 235 7.06 -18.87 27.38
CA ASN A 235 8.15 -18.23 26.65
C ASN A 235 7.64 -16.98 25.95
N PHE A 236 8.50 -15.96 25.84
CA PHE A 236 8.22 -14.72 25.12
C PHE A 236 9.32 -14.50 24.09
N LEU A 237 9.03 -14.85 22.85
CA LEU A 237 9.97 -14.79 21.74
C LEU A 237 9.88 -13.42 21.08
N LYS A 238 10.90 -12.60 21.27
CA LYS A 238 10.94 -11.23 20.77
C LYS A 238 11.07 -11.20 19.24
N LEU A 239 10.15 -10.54 18.55
CA LEU A 239 10.31 -10.27 17.12
C LEU A 239 11.47 -9.27 16.89
N PRO A 240 12.25 -9.41 15.80
CA PRO A 240 13.50 -8.67 15.64
C PRO A 240 13.29 -7.17 15.43
N GLN A 241 12.13 -6.76 14.92
CA GLN A 241 11.84 -5.37 14.62
C GLN A 241 11.24 -4.63 15.82
N GLY A 242 11.88 -3.52 16.20
CA GLY A 242 11.30 -2.54 17.11
C GLY A 242 10.26 -1.68 16.41
N LEU A 243 9.26 -1.24 17.16
CA LEU A 243 8.18 -0.37 16.71
C LEU A 243 8.28 0.95 17.49
N PRO A 244 8.07 2.11 16.86
CA PRO A 244 7.92 3.35 17.62
C PRO A 244 6.67 3.22 18.50
N ASN A 245 6.65 3.90 19.64
CA ASN A 245 5.42 4.12 20.38
C ASN A 245 4.42 4.93 19.50
N ASP A 246 3.18 5.08 19.97
CA ASP A 246 2.17 5.86 19.25
C ASP A 246 2.69 7.25 18.88
N LEU A 247 2.23 7.73 17.74
CA LEU A 247 2.65 8.97 17.13
C LEU A 247 1.54 10.00 17.31
N LEU A 248 1.93 11.21 17.71
CA LEU A 248 1.09 12.38 17.60
C LEU A 248 1.43 13.06 16.28
N VAL A 249 0.45 13.13 15.39
CA VAL A 249 0.59 13.65 14.04
C VAL A 249 -0.36 14.81 13.82
N VAL A 250 -0.05 15.63 12.82
CA VAL A 250 -0.89 16.73 12.36
C VAL A 250 -0.99 16.67 10.84
N THR A 251 -2.07 17.19 10.27
CA THR A 251 -2.18 17.36 8.82
C THR A 251 -1.05 18.26 8.30
N ARG A 252 -0.39 17.84 7.22
CA ARG A 252 0.85 18.45 6.72
C ARG A 252 0.66 19.92 6.33
N ASN A 253 -0.51 20.24 5.77
CA ASN A 253 -0.83 21.57 5.26
C ASN A 253 -1.34 22.52 6.36
N SER A 254 -1.31 22.09 7.63
CA SER A 254 -1.60 22.96 8.78
C SER A 254 -0.65 24.16 8.83
N PRO A 255 -1.13 25.33 9.31
CA PRO A 255 -0.31 26.52 9.47
C PRO A 255 0.97 26.24 10.26
N ASP A 256 2.09 26.79 9.81
CA ASP A 256 3.38 26.60 10.48
C ASP A 256 3.35 27.13 11.92
N GLU A 257 2.60 28.22 12.19
CA GLU A 257 2.39 28.74 13.54
C GLU A 257 1.72 27.73 14.45
N LEU A 258 0.73 26.96 13.95
CA LEU A 258 0.08 25.90 14.70
C LEU A 258 1.07 24.77 14.99
N LYS A 259 1.81 24.30 13.97
CA LYS A 259 2.76 23.20 14.12
C LYS A 259 3.89 23.55 15.09
N ASP A 260 4.43 24.75 14.99
CA ASP A 260 5.52 25.21 15.86
C ASP A 260 5.03 25.47 17.28
N GLY A 261 3.85 26.09 17.43
CA GLY A 261 3.20 26.20 18.72
C GLY A 261 3.03 24.83 19.38
N LEU A 262 2.47 23.85 18.67
CA LEU A 262 2.26 22.49 19.19
C LEU A 262 3.58 21.84 19.62
N ARG A 263 4.65 21.96 18.81
CA ARG A 263 5.99 21.46 19.18
C ARG A 263 6.53 22.16 20.43
N GLU A 264 6.37 23.47 20.55
CA GLU A 264 6.80 24.21 21.75
C GLU A 264 6.03 23.75 23.00
N THR A 265 4.70 23.62 22.89
CA THR A 265 3.84 23.11 23.96
C THR A 265 4.24 21.70 24.39
N ILE A 266 4.47 20.80 23.43
CA ILE A 266 4.92 19.43 23.72
C ILE A 266 6.28 19.43 24.43
N ASN A 267 7.21 20.30 24.02
CA ASN A 267 8.51 20.41 24.67
C ASN A 267 8.45 20.93 26.12
N LYS A 268 7.34 21.56 26.53
CA LYS A 268 7.09 22.00 27.92
C LYS A 268 6.43 20.91 28.77
N LEU A 269 5.98 19.79 28.17
CA LEU A 269 5.23 18.76 28.85
C LEU A 269 6.12 17.96 29.82
N GLY A 270 5.91 18.18 31.12
CA GLY A 270 6.60 17.45 32.18
C GLY A 270 6.16 15.98 32.31
N PRO A 271 6.97 15.12 32.95
CA PRO A 271 6.69 13.69 33.10
C PRO A 271 5.50 13.34 34.01
N GLN A 272 4.87 14.32 34.64
CA GLN A 272 3.72 14.15 35.55
C GLN A 272 2.42 14.74 35.00
N GLU A 273 2.46 15.45 33.87
CA GLU A 273 1.29 16.15 33.32
C GLU A 273 0.26 15.17 32.73
N ILE A 274 0.74 14.09 32.10
CA ILE A 274 -0.09 12.99 31.60
C ILE A 274 -0.04 11.84 32.61
N ASN A 275 1.05 11.06 32.63
CA ASN A 275 1.28 9.93 33.55
C ASN A 275 0.06 9.00 33.77
N ILE A 276 -0.69 8.71 32.70
CA ILE A 276 -1.85 7.79 32.70
C ILE A 276 -1.49 6.52 31.94
N GLY A 277 -1.82 5.35 32.50
CA GLY A 277 -1.55 4.06 31.86
C GLY A 277 -0.07 3.88 31.51
N ASP A 278 0.23 3.70 30.22
CA ASP A 278 1.61 3.64 29.72
C ASP A 278 2.19 4.99 29.27
N PHE A 279 1.39 6.05 29.20
CA PHE A 279 1.80 7.36 28.70
C PHE A 279 2.45 8.18 29.81
N GLN A 280 3.78 8.23 29.86
CA GLN A 280 4.48 9.08 30.83
C GLN A 280 4.49 10.55 30.39
N THR A 281 4.98 10.82 29.19
CA THR A 281 5.02 12.16 28.57
C THR A 281 5.15 12.01 27.04
N TRP A 282 4.96 13.11 26.31
CA TRP A 282 5.19 13.24 24.89
C TRP A 282 6.49 13.98 24.62
N VAL A 283 7.26 13.51 23.65
CA VAL A 283 8.54 14.11 23.27
C VAL A 283 8.56 14.32 21.77
N ASP A 284 9.13 15.44 21.34
CA ASP A 284 9.40 15.75 19.94
C ASP A 284 10.04 14.56 19.22
N PHE A 285 9.38 14.11 18.15
CA PHE A 285 9.79 12.93 17.39
C PHE A 285 11.16 13.09 16.75
N ASN A 286 11.57 14.32 16.40
CA ASN A 286 12.88 14.57 15.82
C ASN A 286 14.01 14.39 16.83
N LYS A 287 13.71 14.46 18.13
CA LYS A 287 14.66 14.25 19.24
C LYS A 287 14.77 12.78 19.68
N THR A 288 14.03 11.86 19.04
CA THR A 288 14.01 10.43 19.41
C THR A 288 14.54 9.54 18.27
N PRO A 289 15.88 9.44 18.09
CA PRO A 289 16.49 8.74 16.94
C PRO A 289 16.13 7.25 16.88
N GLU A 290 15.93 6.55 18.00
CA GLU A 290 15.44 5.17 17.97
C GLU A 290 14.03 5.03 17.40
N ALA A 291 13.09 5.92 17.76
CA ALA A 291 11.72 5.87 17.26
C ALA A 291 11.69 6.16 15.76
N ARG A 292 12.50 7.12 15.29
CA ARG A 292 12.68 7.42 13.87
C ARG A 292 13.21 6.21 13.08
N ARG A 293 14.22 5.51 13.61
CA ARG A 293 14.76 4.29 12.97
C ARG A 293 13.73 3.16 12.97
N ALA A 294 12.99 2.98 14.06
CA ALA A 294 11.93 1.97 14.15
C ALA A 294 10.82 2.24 13.13
N LEU A 295 10.37 3.49 13.01
CA LEU A 295 9.36 3.87 12.02
C LEU A 295 9.87 3.70 10.57
N ALA A 296 11.10 4.12 10.28
CA ALA A 296 11.70 3.92 8.97
C ALA A 296 11.80 2.43 8.59
N SER A 297 12.13 1.59 9.56
CA SER A 297 12.14 0.13 9.38
C SER A 297 10.74 -0.38 9.08
N LEU A 298 9.73 0.03 9.86
CA LEU A 298 8.33 -0.39 9.66
C LEU A 298 7.81 0.01 8.27
N ARG A 299 8.07 1.25 7.83
CA ARG A 299 7.75 1.72 6.47
C ARG A 299 8.38 0.83 5.40
N TRP A 300 9.64 0.45 5.57
CA TRP A 300 10.33 -0.43 4.63
C TRP A 300 9.71 -1.83 4.59
N LEU A 301 9.35 -2.40 5.75
CA LEU A 301 8.69 -3.71 5.81
C LEU A 301 7.31 -3.70 5.14
N ALA A 302 6.55 -2.62 5.35
CA ALA A 302 5.18 -2.47 4.87
C ALA A 302 5.08 -2.32 3.34
N LYS A 303 6.12 -1.79 2.69
CA LYS A 303 6.19 -1.56 1.24
C LYS A 303 6.24 -2.82 0.37
N VAL A 304 5.98 -4.02 0.92
CA VAL A 304 6.04 -5.38 0.32
C VAL A 304 6.43 -5.35 -1.16
N PRO A 305 7.70 -5.66 -1.51
CA PRO A 305 8.16 -5.57 -2.89
C PRO A 305 7.30 -6.48 -3.79
N PRO A 306 7.13 -6.11 -5.07
CA PRO A 306 6.40 -6.97 -6.01
C PRO A 306 7.06 -8.35 -6.07
N ASN A 307 6.24 -9.40 -6.10
CA ASN A 307 6.76 -10.75 -6.29
C ASN A 307 7.49 -10.86 -7.63
N PRO A 308 8.62 -11.59 -7.71
CA PRO A 308 9.28 -11.85 -8.97
C PRO A 308 8.33 -12.48 -9.99
N VAL A 309 8.44 -12.08 -11.24
CA VAL A 309 7.59 -12.53 -12.35
C VAL A 309 8.48 -13.29 -13.35
N PRO A 310 8.50 -14.64 -13.32
CA PRO A 310 9.36 -15.41 -14.20
C PRO A 310 8.90 -15.33 -15.66
N VAL A 311 9.84 -14.95 -16.53
CA VAL A 311 9.66 -14.81 -17.97
C VAL A 311 10.36 -15.97 -18.68
N LYS A 312 9.59 -16.78 -19.41
CA LYS A 312 10.11 -17.82 -20.29
C LYS A 312 10.30 -17.26 -21.70
N ILE A 313 11.53 -17.29 -22.20
CA ILE A 313 11.87 -16.82 -23.54
C ILE A 313 12.09 -18.02 -24.45
N ARG A 314 11.35 -18.10 -25.57
CA ARG A 314 11.45 -19.20 -26.53
C ARG A 314 11.52 -18.74 -27.99
N LYS A 315 11.98 -19.66 -28.82
CA LYS A 315 11.86 -19.58 -30.28
C LYS A 315 10.42 -19.83 -30.74
N PRO A 316 10.05 -19.40 -31.96
CA PRO A 316 8.76 -19.72 -32.56
C PRO A 316 8.57 -21.23 -32.69
N HIS A 317 7.31 -21.69 -32.65
CA HIS A 317 6.96 -23.09 -32.89
C HIS A 317 6.74 -23.42 -34.37
N ALA A 318 6.58 -22.41 -35.23
CA ALA A 318 6.27 -22.62 -36.65
C ALA A 318 7.50 -23.16 -37.40
N ASP A 319 7.30 -24.22 -38.18
CA ASP A 319 8.33 -24.80 -39.04
C ASP A 319 8.84 -23.77 -40.05
N GLY A 320 10.16 -23.54 -40.04
CA GLY A 320 10.85 -22.61 -40.95
C GLY A 320 11.21 -21.25 -40.35
N GLU A 321 10.66 -20.86 -39.20
CA GLU A 321 11.07 -19.65 -38.51
C GLU A 321 12.32 -19.90 -37.67
N THR A 322 13.46 -19.41 -38.14
CA THR A 322 14.73 -19.48 -37.41
C THR A 322 15.03 -18.13 -36.77
N ILE A 323 15.40 -18.16 -35.48
CA ILE A 323 15.93 -17.01 -34.77
C ILE A 323 17.37 -17.28 -34.40
N GLU A 324 18.25 -16.31 -34.67
CA GLU A 324 19.64 -16.42 -34.30
C GLU A 324 19.77 -16.50 -32.75
N PRO A 325 20.51 -17.49 -32.19
CA PRO A 325 20.61 -17.70 -30.74
C PRO A 325 21.06 -16.46 -29.95
N ARG A 326 21.87 -15.60 -30.56
CA ARG A 326 22.33 -14.33 -29.95
C ARG A 326 21.20 -13.35 -29.63
N TYR A 327 20.09 -13.39 -30.36
CA TYR A 327 18.94 -12.52 -30.07
C TYR A 327 18.11 -13.03 -28.88
N LEU A 328 18.04 -14.35 -28.70
CA LEU A 328 17.48 -14.92 -27.48
C LEU A 328 18.33 -14.52 -26.26
N GLU A 329 19.65 -14.53 -26.39
CA GLU A 329 20.53 -14.10 -25.30
C GLU A 329 20.44 -12.59 -25.03
N ALA A 330 20.32 -11.76 -26.07
CA ALA A 330 20.07 -10.32 -25.90
C ALA A 330 18.76 -10.06 -25.13
N ALA A 331 17.69 -10.81 -25.42
CA ALA A 331 16.45 -10.69 -24.66
C ALA A 331 16.59 -11.17 -23.22
N ARG A 332 17.34 -12.25 -22.96
CA ARG A 332 17.64 -12.69 -21.59
C ARG A 332 18.41 -11.63 -20.82
N GLN A 333 19.42 -11.03 -21.45
CA GLN A 333 20.22 -9.98 -20.86
C GLN A 333 19.39 -8.71 -20.59
N ALA A 334 18.46 -8.36 -21.48
CA ALA A 334 17.55 -7.24 -21.27
C ALA A 334 16.64 -7.45 -20.04
N VAL A 335 16.12 -8.66 -19.83
CA VAL A 335 15.36 -8.99 -18.60
C VAL A 335 16.24 -8.79 -17.36
N ARG A 336 17.45 -9.38 -17.35
CA ARG A 336 18.41 -9.26 -16.22
C ARG A 336 18.76 -7.81 -15.88
N LEU A 337 18.92 -6.96 -16.90
CA LEU A 337 19.33 -5.57 -16.73
C LEU A 337 18.14 -4.60 -16.55
N SER A 338 16.89 -5.07 -16.65
CA SER A 338 15.71 -4.20 -16.62
C SER A 338 15.50 -3.51 -15.26
N GLY A 339 16.00 -4.10 -14.16
CA GLY A 339 15.76 -3.60 -12.81
C GLY A 339 14.28 -3.61 -12.40
N THR A 340 13.48 -4.48 -13.01
CA THR A 340 12.04 -4.64 -12.74
C THR A 340 11.76 -5.96 -12.01
N GLU A 341 10.48 -6.27 -11.75
CA GLU A 341 10.07 -7.54 -11.17
C GLU A 341 10.28 -8.76 -12.09
N PHE A 342 10.52 -8.54 -13.37
CA PHE A 342 10.71 -9.63 -14.33
C PHE A 342 12.05 -10.32 -14.12
N ILE A 343 12.01 -11.63 -13.91
CA ILE A 343 13.19 -12.48 -13.80
C ILE A 343 13.17 -13.56 -14.88
N LEU A 344 14.30 -14.19 -15.16
CA LEU A 344 14.32 -15.30 -16.11
C LEU A 344 13.74 -16.55 -15.47
N TYR A 345 12.87 -17.24 -16.21
CA TYR A 345 12.44 -18.57 -15.84
C TYR A 345 13.63 -19.54 -15.91
N ASP A 346 13.75 -20.34 -14.88
CA ASP A 346 14.74 -21.40 -14.67
C ASP A 346 13.95 -22.66 -14.32
N GLU A 347 14.09 -23.72 -15.11
CA GLU A 347 13.29 -24.94 -14.98
C GLU A 347 13.69 -25.81 -13.78
N ASP A 348 14.92 -25.67 -13.29
CA ASP A 348 15.41 -26.40 -12.12
C ASP A 348 14.94 -25.73 -10.82
N PHE A 349 14.70 -24.42 -10.86
CA PHE A 349 14.26 -23.64 -9.70
C PHE A 349 12.74 -23.40 -9.69
N HIS A 350 12.16 -22.96 -10.81
CA HIS A 350 10.77 -22.53 -10.88
C HIS A 350 9.83 -23.65 -11.35
N LYS A 351 8.68 -23.78 -10.69
CA LYS A 351 7.63 -24.72 -11.12
C LYS A 351 6.83 -24.25 -12.33
N GLN A 352 6.71 -22.94 -12.52
CA GLN A 352 6.01 -22.33 -13.65
C GLN A 352 6.49 -20.91 -13.90
N PHE A 353 6.11 -20.36 -15.06
CA PHE A 353 6.39 -19.00 -15.49
C PHE A 353 5.09 -18.21 -15.63
N ASP A 354 5.17 -16.91 -15.35
CA ASP A 354 4.01 -16.02 -15.41
C ASP A 354 3.87 -15.36 -16.80
N VAL A 355 4.99 -15.22 -17.52
CA VAL A 355 5.04 -14.56 -18.82
C VAL A 355 5.80 -15.41 -19.82
N LEU A 356 5.25 -15.52 -21.02
CA LEU A 356 5.88 -16.18 -22.16
C LEU A 356 6.24 -15.16 -23.24
N TRP A 357 7.51 -15.14 -23.60
CA TRP A 357 8.03 -14.38 -24.73
C TRP A 357 8.36 -15.31 -25.88
N THR A 358 7.76 -15.03 -27.04
CA THR A 358 8.11 -15.69 -28.31
C THR A 358 8.72 -14.66 -29.24
N LEU A 359 9.95 -14.93 -29.68
CA LEU A 359 10.75 -13.99 -30.47
C LEU A 359 10.77 -14.41 -31.95
N HIS A 360 10.38 -13.50 -32.83
CA HIS A 360 10.39 -13.70 -34.27
C HIS A 360 11.35 -12.72 -34.92
N GLN A 361 12.31 -13.23 -35.69
CA GLN A 361 13.15 -12.40 -36.54
C GLN A 361 12.39 -12.07 -37.83
N THR A 362 12.45 -10.80 -38.24
CA THR A 362 11.90 -10.34 -39.52
C THR A 362 13.04 -10.06 -40.50
N HIS A 363 12.71 -9.90 -41.78
CA HIS A 363 13.69 -9.70 -42.86
C HIS A 363 14.48 -8.39 -42.77
N ASP A 364 14.00 -7.39 -42.03
CA ASP A 364 14.53 -6.01 -42.02
C ASP A 364 15.36 -5.67 -40.77
N ASP A 365 16.19 -6.60 -40.29
CA ASP A 365 16.97 -6.44 -39.05
C ASP A 365 16.10 -6.00 -37.85
N SER A 366 14.89 -6.56 -37.77
CA SER A 366 13.95 -6.26 -36.69
C SER A 366 13.47 -7.53 -36.00
N LEU A 367 13.20 -7.40 -34.71
CA LEU A 367 12.72 -8.45 -33.84
C LEU A 367 11.28 -8.12 -33.43
N ILE A 368 10.39 -9.09 -33.55
CA ILE A 368 9.06 -9.03 -32.97
C ILE A 368 9.06 -9.88 -31.71
N ILE A 369 8.79 -9.27 -30.57
CA ILE A 369 8.58 -9.97 -29.31
C ILE A 369 7.07 -10.03 -29.06
N THR A 370 6.53 -11.24 -29.03
CA THR A 370 5.16 -11.48 -28.56
C THR A 370 5.23 -11.87 -27.09
N SER A 371 4.57 -11.09 -26.24
CA SER A 371 4.50 -11.31 -24.79
C SER A 371 3.09 -11.71 -24.37
N GLU A 372 2.98 -12.85 -23.70
CA GLU A 372 1.73 -13.42 -23.21
C GLU A 372 1.80 -13.59 -21.69
N PHE A 373 0.80 -13.07 -20.98
CA PHE A 373 0.63 -13.32 -19.54
C PHE A 373 -0.21 -14.57 -19.37
N ILE A 374 0.38 -15.60 -18.77
CA ILE A 374 -0.21 -16.93 -18.69
C ILE A 374 -1.48 -16.90 -17.85
N ASP A 375 -2.50 -17.61 -18.33
CA ASP A 375 -3.83 -17.71 -17.76
C ASP A 375 -4.55 -16.38 -17.54
N SER A 376 -4.05 -15.25 -18.08
CA SER A 376 -4.63 -13.93 -17.79
C SER A 376 -5.87 -13.58 -18.62
N GLU A 377 -6.15 -14.32 -19.69
CA GLU A 377 -7.10 -13.97 -20.75
C GLU A 377 -6.83 -12.61 -21.43
N LEU A 378 -5.67 -11.97 -21.18
CA LEU A 378 -5.32 -10.72 -21.83
C LEU A 378 -4.82 -10.95 -23.27
N PRO A 379 -5.09 -10.01 -24.19
CA PRO A 379 -4.48 -10.04 -25.51
C PRO A 379 -2.96 -10.03 -25.43
N GLN A 380 -2.31 -10.83 -26.27
CA GLN A 380 -0.85 -10.82 -26.39
C GLN A 380 -0.34 -9.42 -26.78
N GLN A 381 0.71 -8.96 -26.11
CA GLN A 381 1.41 -7.74 -26.48
C GLN A 381 2.43 -8.04 -27.57
N LYS A 382 2.53 -7.16 -28.58
CA LYS A 382 3.53 -7.27 -29.65
C LYS A 382 4.43 -6.04 -29.64
N PHE A 383 5.74 -6.29 -29.51
CA PHE A 383 6.77 -5.27 -29.53
C PHE A 383 7.62 -5.43 -30.79
N HIS A 384 7.60 -4.42 -31.65
CA HIS A 384 8.43 -4.36 -32.85
C HIS A 384 9.70 -3.58 -32.53
N ILE A 385 10.84 -4.24 -32.64
CA ILE A 385 12.13 -3.71 -32.21
C ILE A 385 13.08 -3.70 -33.40
N SER A 386 13.33 -2.53 -33.96
CA SER A 386 14.33 -2.33 -35.00
C SER A 386 15.70 -2.07 -34.37
N PHE A 387 16.73 -2.75 -34.86
CA PHE A 387 18.11 -2.63 -34.39
C PHE A 387 19.08 -2.85 -35.56
N LYS A 388 20.37 -2.60 -35.36
CA LYS A 388 21.39 -2.92 -36.38
C LYS A 388 21.86 -4.36 -36.16
N ARG A 389 21.98 -5.16 -37.23
CA ARG A 389 22.29 -6.61 -37.18
C ARG A 389 23.47 -7.03 -36.29
N ASN A 390 24.44 -6.15 -36.05
CA ASN A 390 25.64 -6.42 -35.25
C ASN A 390 25.75 -5.57 -33.97
N ASP A 391 24.67 -4.90 -33.59
CA ASP A 391 24.59 -4.03 -32.41
C ASP A 391 23.64 -4.66 -31.37
N LEU A 392 24.14 -5.70 -30.71
CA LEU A 392 23.38 -6.42 -29.67
C LEU A 392 23.16 -5.54 -28.43
N GLU A 393 24.06 -4.60 -28.15
CA GLU A 393 23.90 -3.66 -27.05
C GLU A 393 22.68 -2.77 -27.27
N SER A 394 22.54 -2.19 -28.48
CA SER A 394 21.34 -1.44 -28.82
C SER A 394 20.07 -2.30 -28.74
N LEU A 395 20.13 -3.57 -29.15
CA LEU A 395 18.99 -4.48 -29.02
C LEU A 395 18.61 -4.69 -27.54
N VAL A 396 19.57 -4.97 -26.67
CA VAL A 396 19.36 -5.13 -25.22
C VAL A 396 18.70 -3.88 -24.64
N THR A 397 19.24 -2.69 -24.91
CA THR A 397 18.68 -1.42 -24.42
C THR A 397 17.26 -1.19 -24.92
N ARG A 398 16.97 -1.51 -26.18
CA ARG A 398 15.62 -1.33 -26.76
C ARG A 398 14.61 -2.30 -26.16
N ILE A 399 14.97 -3.57 -25.98
CA ILE A 399 14.11 -4.55 -25.28
C ILE A 399 13.88 -4.08 -23.84
N GLY A 400 14.93 -3.63 -23.13
CA GLY A 400 14.80 -3.06 -21.79
C GLY A 400 13.83 -1.89 -21.74
N SER A 401 13.89 -0.98 -22.72
CA SER A 401 12.92 0.12 -22.85
C SER A 401 11.49 -0.39 -23.05
N GLU A 402 11.25 -1.46 -23.80
CA GLU A 402 9.91 -2.05 -23.97
C GLU A 402 9.39 -2.64 -22.65
N ILE A 403 10.26 -3.34 -21.88
CA ILE A 403 9.94 -3.85 -20.55
C ILE A 403 9.48 -2.69 -19.66
N THR A 404 10.30 -1.63 -19.55
CA THR A 404 10.04 -0.49 -18.67
C THR A 404 8.82 0.30 -19.13
N ASN A 405 8.69 0.59 -20.42
CA ASN A 405 7.77 1.63 -20.91
C ASN A 405 6.46 1.10 -21.50
N ARG A 406 6.35 -0.18 -21.84
CA ARG A 406 5.22 -0.69 -22.64
C ARG A 406 4.61 -1.99 -22.12
N MET A 407 5.39 -2.81 -21.43
CA MET A 407 4.89 -4.08 -20.90
C MET A 407 3.87 -3.86 -19.78
N HIS A 408 2.88 -4.75 -19.69
CA HIS A 408 1.95 -4.81 -18.56
C HIS A 408 2.68 -5.23 -17.28
N ARG A 409 2.00 -5.14 -16.14
CA ARG A 409 2.57 -5.48 -14.82
C ARG A 409 1.63 -6.42 -14.06
N ILE A 410 2.18 -7.34 -13.29
CA ILE A 410 1.41 -8.12 -12.32
C ILE A 410 1.60 -7.45 -10.96
N ARG A 411 0.50 -7.06 -10.33
CA ARG A 411 0.50 -6.60 -8.94
C ARG A 411 -0.50 -7.41 -8.14
N TYR A 412 -0.49 -7.20 -6.83
CA TYR A 412 -1.35 -7.93 -5.91
C TYR A 412 -2.24 -6.95 -5.18
N ILE A 413 -3.46 -7.39 -4.86
CA ILE A 413 -4.27 -6.67 -3.90
C ILE A 413 -3.51 -6.60 -2.58
N TRP A 414 -3.42 -5.39 -2.03
CA TRP A 414 -2.84 -5.15 -0.73
C TRP A 414 -3.82 -5.62 0.34
N PRO A 415 -3.48 -6.65 1.14
CA PRO A 415 -4.47 -7.37 1.94
C PRO A 415 -4.83 -6.67 3.26
N PHE A 416 -4.33 -5.46 3.48
CA PHE A 416 -4.48 -4.70 4.73
C PHE A 416 -5.58 -3.61 4.67
N ASP A 417 -6.38 -3.61 3.59
CA ASP A 417 -7.55 -2.76 3.43
C ASP A 417 -8.81 -3.63 3.19
N ASP A 418 -9.73 -3.58 4.14
CA ASP A 418 -11.00 -4.31 4.09
C ASP A 418 -12.16 -3.47 3.55
N ALA A 419 -11.97 -2.15 3.39
CA ALA A 419 -12.99 -1.28 2.79
C ALA A 419 -12.88 -1.28 1.26
N ALA A 420 -11.68 -1.46 0.72
CA ALA A 420 -11.47 -1.43 -0.72
C ALA A 420 -10.42 -2.45 -1.20
N ALA A 421 -10.67 -3.07 -2.35
CA ALA A 421 -9.65 -3.81 -3.07
C ALA A 421 -8.65 -2.82 -3.70
N ARG A 422 -7.45 -2.71 -3.12
CA ARG A 422 -6.44 -1.75 -3.59
C ARG A 422 -5.17 -2.42 -4.08
N VAL A 423 -4.57 -1.82 -5.10
CA VAL A 423 -3.18 -2.08 -5.50
C VAL A 423 -2.37 -0.86 -5.16
N LEU A 424 -1.31 -1.01 -4.36
CA LEU A 424 -0.34 0.06 -4.13
C LEU A 424 0.39 0.38 -5.42
N ARG A 425 0.51 1.66 -5.73
CA ARG A 425 1.14 2.11 -6.96
C ARG A 425 2.65 2.25 -6.75
N ASP A 426 3.37 1.34 -7.37
CA ASP A 426 4.84 1.32 -7.50
C ASP A 426 5.27 1.41 -8.97
N VAL A 427 4.35 1.79 -9.85
CA VAL A 427 4.55 1.92 -11.30
C VAL A 427 4.55 3.39 -11.74
N ASP A 428 5.33 3.69 -12.77
CA ASP A 428 5.53 5.01 -13.36
C ASP A 428 4.36 5.49 -14.23
N PHE A 429 3.37 4.64 -14.51
CA PHE A 429 2.21 4.98 -15.33
C PHE A 429 0.93 5.07 -14.50
N ASN A 430 0.00 5.89 -14.97
CA ASN A 430 -1.34 5.97 -14.40
C ASN A 430 -2.31 5.09 -15.18
N ILE A 431 -3.36 4.57 -14.52
CA ILE A 431 -4.42 3.79 -15.17
C ILE A 431 -5.72 4.58 -15.02
N PRO A 432 -6.34 5.10 -16.10
CA PRO A 432 -7.54 5.90 -15.98
C PRO A 432 -8.69 5.17 -15.29
N GLU A 433 -9.54 5.91 -14.57
CA GLU A 433 -10.79 5.40 -14.02
C GLU A 433 -11.68 4.80 -15.11
N GLY A 434 -12.41 3.74 -14.75
CA GLY A 434 -13.22 2.94 -15.67
C GLY A 434 -12.41 2.01 -16.58
N THR A 435 -11.07 2.01 -16.52
CA THR A 435 -10.25 1.04 -17.29
C THR A 435 -10.56 -0.37 -16.83
N ARG A 436 -10.95 -1.24 -17.76
CA ARG A 436 -11.19 -2.66 -17.51
C ARG A 436 -9.88 -3.43 -17.55
N MET A 437 -9.70 -4.33 -16.59
CA MET A 437 -8.54 -5.20 -16.44
C MET A 437 -8.98 -6.58 -15.97
N LYS A 438 -8.01 -7.46 -15.72
CA LYS A 438 -8.23 -8.80 -15.21
C LYS A 438 -7.67 -8.93 -13.79
N GLY A 439 -8.46 -9.54 -12.91
CA GLY A 439 -8.04 -10.05 -11.62
C GLY A 439 -7.98 -11.58 -11.66
N MET A 440 -7.15 -12.18 -10.83
CA MET A 440 -7.04 -13.64 -10.72
C MET A 440 -6.63 -14.03 -9.30
N LYS A 441 -7.40 -14.94 -8.68
CA LYS A 441 -7.00 -15.55 -7.42
C LYS A 441 -5.95 -16.61 -7.70
N ILE A 442 -4.89 -16.61 -6.91
CA ILE A 442 -3.91 -17.69 -6.85
C ILE A 442 -3.81 -18.23 -5.42
N THR A 443 -3.43 -19.50 -5.30
CA THR A 443 -3.15 -20.15 -4.03
C THR A 443 -1.76 -20.73 -4.09
N TRP A 444 -0.85 -20.17 -3.28
CA TRP A 444 0.54 -20.60 -3.24
C TRP A 444 0.66 -22.02 -2.66
N SER A 445 1.48 -22.85 -3.31
CA SER A 445 2.02 -24.10 -2.77
C SER A 445 3.49 -23.95 -2.34
N ASP A 446 4.21 -23.04 -3.01
CA ASP A 446 5.56 -22.56 -2.67
C ASP A 446 5.81 -21.21 -3.36
N GLN A 447 5.84 -20.12 -2.59
CA GLN A 447 6.05 -18.78 -3.14
C GLN A 447 7.46 -18.59 -3.73
N SER A 448 8.48 -19.26 -3.17
CA SER A 448 9.87 -19.11 -3.57
C SER A 448 10.15 -19.65 -4.98
N SER A 449 9.53 -20.78 -5.35
CA SER A 449 9.66 -21.40 -6.67
C SER A 449 8.56 -21.00 -7.66
N ASN A 450 7.79 -19.95 -7.34
CA ASN A 450 6.61 -19.51 -8.08
C ASN A 450 5.55 -20.62 -8.28
N ALA A 451 5.40 -21.54 -7.33
CA ALA A 451 4.44 -22.63 -7.42
C ALA A 451 3.10 -22.21 -6.82
N TYR A 452 2.05 -22.20 -7.65
CA TYR A 452 0.69 -21.85 -7.23
C TYR A 452 -0.34 -22.55 -8.13
N THR A 453 -1.57 -22.68 -7.63
CA THR A 453 -2.75 -22.92 -8.46
C THR A 453 -3.47 -21.60 -8.73
N SER A 454 -4.05 -21.45 -9.92
CA SER A 454 -4.81 -20.28 -10.33
C SER A 454 -6.29 -20.63 -10.51
N ASP A 455 -7.15 -19.73 -10.06
CA ASP A 455 -8.57 -19.76 -10.42
C ASP A 455 -8.77 -19.07 -11.78
N LYS A 456 -9.97 -19.21 -12.36
CA LYS A 456 -10.31 -18.49 -13.59
C LYS A 456 -10.20 -16.98 -13.38
N PRO A 457 -9.59 -16.21 -14.31
CA PRO A 457 -9.61 -14.76 -14.24
C PRO A 457 -11.03 -14.19 -14.24
N PHE A 458 -11.16 -13.03 -13.60
CA PHE A 458 -12.40 -12.28 -13.54
C PHE A 458 -12.16 -10.83 -13.96
N ASP A 459 -13.22 -10.19 -14.45
CA ASP A 459 -13.16 -8.80 -14.86
C ASP A 459 -13.15 -7.88 -13.64
N ILE A 460 -12.30 -6.86 -13.72
CA ILE A 460 -12.23 -5.78 -12.73
C ILE A 460 -12.17 -4.44 -13.44
N SER A 461 -12.46 -3.36 -12.71
CA SER A 461 -12.29 -2.00 -13.21
C SER A 461 -11.62 -1.09 -12.19
N VAL A 462 -10.94 -0.06 -12.69
CA VAL A 462 -10.37 0.99 -11.84
C VAL A 462 -11.47 1.94 -11.41
N ALA A 463 -11.86 1.86 -10.14
CA ALA A 463 -12.86 2.74 -9.54
C ALA A 463 -12.27 4.11 -9.20
N GLU A 464 -11.00 4.14 -8.78
CA GLU A 464 -10.29 5.38 -8.46
C GLU A 464 -8.81 5.23 -8.81
N SER A 465 -8.24 6.29 -9.38
CA SER A 465 -6.86 6.31 -9.85
C SER A 465 -6.04 7.38 -9.14
N GLY A 466 -5.35 6.99 -8.07
CA GLY A 466 -4.57 7.89 -7.23
C GLY A 466 -3.08 7.93 -7.57
N PHE A 467 -2.38 8.88 -6.94
CA PHE A 467 -0.92 8.92 -6.96
C PHE A 467 -0.29 7.74 -6.20
N HIS A 468 -0.94 7.28 -5.11
CA HIS A 468 -0.40 6.26 -4.21
C HIS A 468 -0.97 4.86 -4.45
N SER A 469 -2.17 4.74 -5.00
CA SER A 469 -2.83 3.45 -5.21
C SER A 469 -3.87 3.50 -6.31
N PHE A 470 -4.28 2.31 -6.76
CA PHE A 470 -5.46 2.12 -7.60
C PHE A 470 -6.54 1.41 -6.77
N ARG A 471 -7.74 2.00 -6.68
CA ARG A 471 -8.91 1.33 -6.10
C ARG A 471 -9.62 0.55 -7.20
N LEU A 472 -9.94 -0.70 -6.91
CA LEU A 472 -10.49 -1.65 -7.86
C LEU A 472 -11.87 -2.14 -7.42
N GLU A 473 -12.70 -2.43 -8.41
CA GLU A 473 -14.00 -3.06 -8.23
C GLU A 473 -14.12 -4.30 -9.11
N GLY A 474 -14.74 -5.35 -8.58
CA GLY A 474 -15.05 -6.58 -9.30
C GLY A 474 -15.62 -7.65 -8.38
N ASP A 475 -16.42 -8.55 -8.95
CA ASP A 475 -17.17 -9.57 -8.19
C ASP A 475 -16.33 -10.79 -7.78
N GLY A 476 -15.09 -10.90 -8.27
CA GLY A 476 -14.19 -12.02 -7.94
C GLY A 476 -13.38 -11.83 -6.65
N PHE A 477 -13.47 -10.66 -6.01
CA PHE A 477 -12.80 -10.40 -4.74
C PHE A 477 -13.60 -10.98 -3.55
N PRO A 478 -12.93 -11.47 -2.49
CA PRO A 478 -13.59 -12.12 -1.37
C PRO A 478 -14.28 -11.06 -0.52
N LYS A 479 -15.56 -11.29 -0.20
CA LYS A 479 -16.34 -10.42 0.68
C LYS A 479 -16.87 -11.20 1.88
N GLY A 480 -16.85 -10.57 3.05
CA GLY A 480 -17.45 -11.06 4.28
C GLY A 480 -18.96 -10.88 4.31
N ALA A 481 -19.59 -11.32 5.40
CA ALA A 481 -21.04 -11.21 5.61
C ALA A 481 -21.53 -9.75 5.73
N ASP A 482 -20.64 -8.85 6.13
CA ASP A 482 -20.82 -7.41 6.24
C ASP A 482 -20.51 -6.65 4.94
N ASN A 483 -20.29 -7.37 3.83
CA ASN A 483 -19.90 -6.84 2.52
C ASN A 483 -18.55 -6.10 2.51
N HIS A 484 -17.77 -6.18 3.59
CA HIS A 484 -16.36 -5.78 3.60
C HIS A 484 -15.50 -6.82 2.90
N TYR A 485 -14.37 -6.41 2.33
CA TYR A 485 -13.43 -7.35 1.75
C TYR A 485 -12.77 -8.19 2.84
N SER A 486 -12.57 -9.47 2.57
CA SER A 486 -12.03 -10.44 3.53
C SER A 486 -10.68 -11.00 3.08
N PHE A 487 -9.77 -10.11 2.66
CA PHE A 487 -8.39 -10.47 2.37
C PHE A 487 -7.68 -10.92 3.66
N ASP A 488 -6.93 -12.01 3.60
CA ASP A 488 -6.16 -12.51 4.74
C ASP A 488 -4.65 -12.30 4.49
N PRO A 489 -4.01 -11.31 5.13
CA PRO A 489 -2.57 -11.09 5.05
C PRO A 489 -1.70 -12.28 5.46
N MET A 490 -2.21 -13.21 6.27
CA MET A 490 -1.50 -14.43 6.66
C MET A 490 -1.84 -15.62 5.77
N GLY A 491 -2.83 -15.50 4.89
CA GLY A 491 -3.29 -16.57 4.03
C GLY A 491 -2.28 -16.91 2.93
N ASN A 492 -2.31 -18.15 2.44
CA ASN A 492 -1.53 -18.55 1.26
C ASN A 492 -2.24 -18.18 -0.06
N SER A 493 -3.40 -17.53 -0.01
CA SER A 493 -4.12 -17.05 -1.19
C SER A 493 -3.77 -15.59 -1.46
N ALA A 494 -3.61 -15.24 -2.73
CA ALA A 494 -3.36 -13.87 -3.15
C ALA A 494 -4.17 -13.52 -4.40
N TYR A 495 -4.48 -12.24 -4.60
CA TYR A 495 -5.26 -11.77 -5.74
C TYR A 495 -4.35 -10.97 -6.66
N ARG A 496 -3.96 -11.57 -7.78
CA ARG A 496 -3.20 -10.93 -8.85
C ARG A 496 -4.10 -9.98 -9.63
N VAL A 497 -3.54 -8.85 -10.00
CA VAL A 497 -4.13 -7.84 -10.85
C VAL A 497 -3.17 -7.58 -11.99
N PHE A 498 -3.65 -7.76 -13.21
CA PHE A 498 -2.88 -7.45 -14.40
C PHE A 498 -3.07 -5.98 -14.77
N LEU A 499 -2.12 -5.14 -14.38
CA LEU A 499 -2.13 -3.72 -14.68
C LEU A 499 -1.84 -3.51 -16.16
N VAL A 500 -2.90 -3.22 -16.91
CA VAL A 500 -2.83 -2.95 -18.34
C VAL A 500 -2.28 -1.55 -18.55
N ARG A 501 -1.01 -1.47 -18.94
CA ARG A 501 -0.40 -0.19 -19.32
C ARG A 501 -1.21 0.45 -20.46
N PRO A 502 -1.70 1.70 -20.30
CA PRO A 502 -2.40 2.39 -21.36
C PRO A 502 -1.50 2.51 -22.58
N ASN A 503 -2.03 2.30 -23.78
CA ASN A 503 -1.26 2.56 -25.00
C ASN A 503 -1.36 4.06 -25.32
N PRO A 504 -0.33 4.88 -25.03
CA PRO A 504 -0.43 6.35 -25.12
C PRO A 504 -0.71 6.83 -26.56
N GLY A 505 -0.35 6.02 -27.57
CA GLY A 505 -0.60 6.33 -28.97
C GLY A 505 -2.01 5.98 -29.45
N GLY A 506 -2.85 5.30 -28.66
CA GLY A 506 -4.06 4.68 -29.20
C GLY A 506 -5.09 5.69 -29.70
N ARG A 507 -5.50 6.66 -28.88
CA ARG A 507 -6.61 7.57 -29.23
C ARG A 507 -6.14 8.86 -29.87
N VAL A 508 -5.13 9.53 -29.31
CA VAL A 508 -4.62 10.80 -29.84
C VAL A 508 -4.00 10.60 -31.22
N LEU A 509 -3.19 9.55 -31.41
CA LEU A 509 -2.62 9.26 -32.73
C LEU A 509 -3.71 8.84 -33.72
N LYS A 510 -4.74 8.08 -33.31
CA LYS A 510 -5.88 7.76 -34.18
C LYS A 510 -6.64 9.01 -34.60
N VAL A 511 -6.94 9.92 -33.66
CA VAL A 511 -7.61 11.19 -33.95
C VAL A 511 -6.74 12.07 -34.85
N ALA A 512 -5.44 12.19 -34.56
CA ALA A 512 -4.50 12.95 -35.39
C ALA A 512 -4.35 12.34 -36.80
N THR A 513 -4.30 11.01 -36.90
CA THR A 513 -4.22 10.28 -38.18
C THR A 513 -5.49 10.47 -38.99
N LEU A 514 -6.67 10.31 -38.37
CA LEU A 514 -7.96 10.57 -39.01
C LEU A 514 -8.07 12.04 -39.44
N GLY A 515 -7.58 12.97 -38.62
CA GLY A 515 -7.48 14.40 -38.96
C GLY A 515 -6.60 14.65 -40.18
N MET A 516 -5.40 14.06 -40.23
CA MET A 516 -4.50 14.16 -41.39
C MET A 516 -5.10 13.53 -42.65
N ILE A 517 -5.71 12.34 -42.55
CA ILE A 517 -6.40 11.69 -43.67
C ILE A 517 -7.52 12.60 -44.20
N GLY A 518 -8.29 13.22 -43.30
CA GLY A 518 -9.33 14.19 -43.67
C GLY A 518 -8.76 15.41 -44.41
N LEU A 519 -7.68 16.01 -43.89
CA LEU A 519 -7.01 17.15 -44.51
C LEU A 519 -6.43 16.82 -45.90
N PHE A 520 -5.76 15.67 -46.05
CA PHE A 520 -5.22 15.25 -47.35
C PHE A 520 -6.34 14.94 -48.36
N SER A 521 -7.45 14.34 -47.92
CA SER A 521 -8.61 14.09 -48.79
C SER A 521 -9.23 15.40 -49.29
N LEU A 522 -9.36 16.40 -48.41
CA LEU A 522 -9.83 17.75 -48.78
C LEU A 522 -8.87 18.44 -49.76
N ALA A 523 -7.56 18.39 -49.51
CA ALA A 523 -6.55 18.96 -50.39
C ALA A 523 -6.58 18.31 -51.79
N ALA A 524 -6.77 16.99 -51.86
CA ALA A 524 -6.92 16.27 -53.12
C ALA A 524 -8.19 16.70 -53.87
N LEU A 525 -9.33 16.85 -53.18
CA LEU A 525 -10.58 17.34 -53.78
C LEU A 525 -10.46 18.77 -54.31
N PHE A 526 -9.81 19.67 -53.56
CA PHE A 526 -9.56 21.04 -54.04
C PHE A 526 -8.63 21.08 -55.24
N SER A 527 -7.59 20.23 -55.26
CA SER A 527 -6.66 20.11 -56.39
C SER A 527 -7.37 19.58 -57.65
N LEU A 528 -8.22 18.56 -57.50
CA LEU A 528 -9.06 18.03 -58.57
C LEU A 528 -10.04 19.08 -59.11
N LYS A 529 -10.68 19.84 -58.22
CA LYS A 529 -11.59 20.93 -58.60
C LYS A 529 -10.83 22.02 -59.37
N ALA A 530 -9.67 22.45 -58.88
CA ALA A 530 -8.84 23.45 -59.56
C ALA A 530 -8.39 22.96 -60.96
N ALA A 531 -7.97 21.71 -61.09
CA ALA A 531 -7.60 21.12 -62.38
C ALA A 531 -8.78 21.05 -63.36
N PHE A 532 -9.99 20.72 -62.87
CA PHE A 532 -11.20 20.66 -63.69
C PHE A 532 -11.66 22.05 -64.15
N PHE A 533 -11.56 23.08 -63.31
CA PHE A 533 -11.87 24.46 -63.69
C PHE A 533 -10.82 25.07 -64.63
N SER A 534 -9.54 24.70 -64.52
CA SER A 534 -8.52 25.12 -65.49
C SER A 534 -8.80 24.55 -66.87
N ARG A 535 -9.17 23.26 -66.97
CA ARG A 535 -9.52 22.62 -68.25
C ARG A 535 -10.74 23.20 -68.96
N LYS A 536 -11.66 23.83 -68.20
CA LYS A 536 -12.86 24.47 -68.73
C LYS A 536 -12.63 25.92 -69.21
N LYS A 537 -11.46 26.49 -68.93
CA LYS A 537 -11.05 27.81 -69.41
C LYS A 537 -10.25 27.75 -70.72
N ASP A 538 -9.64 26.59 -70.99
CA ASP A 538 -8.83 26.33 -72.19
C ASP A 538 -9.61 25.60 -73.29
N ALA A 539 -10.90 25.30 -73.06
CA ALA A 539 -11.87 24.78 -74.03
C ALA A 539 -13.01 25.79 -74.17
#